data_AF-A0A959EUM9-F1
#
_entry.id   AF-A0A959EUM9-F1
#
_cell.length_a   1.000
_cell.length_b   1.000
_cell.length_c   1.000
_cell.angle_alpha   90.00
_cell.angle_beta   90.00
_cell.angle_gamma   90.00
#
_symmetry.space_group_name_H-M   'P 1'
#
loop_
_entity.id
_entity.type
_entity.pdbx_description
1 polymer ?
#
loop_
_entity_poly.entity_id
_entity_poly.type
_entity_poly.pdbx_seq_one_letter_code
_entity_poly.pdbx_strand_id
1 'polypeptide(L)'
;SYQRTTKLSYGDTYEAYVAKKEEYITKFTQVLEGRNRFLAEQRIKAFFEREVKEGYESLIVFTERMYEYLEEGIPIEVTISGFSSPRASNRYNELLSARRINSLLNHFYSYKGGVLKPYIRSKMLIITEVSLGEEKVPEEVREKLLSERESIYSPIAARERRVEILGVTINKENQ
;
A
#
# COMPACT_ATOMS: atom_id res chain seq x y z
N SER A 1 -13.24 13.83 -2.53
CA SER A 1 -12.38 14.74 -1.74
C SER A 1 -11.10 15.01 -2.50
N TYR A 2 -10.69 16.27 -2.64
CA TYR A 2 -9.41 16.68 -3.27
C TYR A 2 -8.25 16.75 -2.26
N GLN A 3 -8.41 16.16 -1.06
CA GLN A 3 -7.39 16.22 -0.01
C GLN A 3 -6.25 15.24 -0.28
N ARG A 4 -5.01 15.69 -0.06
CA ARG A 4 -3.80 14.85 -0.12
C ARG A 4 -3.61 13.96 1.11
N THR A 5 -4.32 14.26 2.20
CA THR A 5 -4.17 13.60 3.49
C THR A 5 -5.44 12.85 3.88
N THR A 6 -5.30 11.95 4.85
CA THR A 6 -6.35 11.19 5.50
C THR A 6 -6.09 11.16 6.99
N LYS A 7 -7.13 10.90 7.79
CA LYS A 7 -6.99 10.66 9.23
C LYS A 7 -6.78 9.18 9.57
N LEU A 8 -6.98 8.31 8.58
CA LEU A 8 -6.88 6.86 8.73
C LEU A 8 -5.41 6.43 8.68
N SER A 9 -5.04 5.49 9.55
CA SER A 9 -3.80 4.72 9.45
C SER A 9 -3.89 3.69 8.32
N TYR A 10 -2.74 3.13 7.93
CA TYR A 10 -2.71 2.04 6.96
C TYR A 10 -3.54 0.84 7.46
N GLY A 11 -3.46 0.51 8.76
CA GLY A 11 -4.27 -0.54 9.39
C GLY A 11 -5.78 -0.32 9.20
N ASP A 12 -6.27 0.88 9.49
CA ASP A 12 -7.70 1.21 9.29
C ASP A 12 -8.12 1.02 7.82
N THR A 13 -7.27 1.44 6.88
CA THR A 13 -7.55 1.28 5.45
C THR A 13 -7.46 -0.17 4.99
N TYR A 14 -6.57 -0.97 5.60
CA TYR A 14 -6.41 -2.39 5.34
C TYR A 14 -7.64 -3.18 5.78
N GLU A 15 -8.13 -2.97 7.01
CA GLU A 15 -9.31 -3.67 7.53
C GLU A 15 -10.53 -3.41 6.65
N ALA A 16 -10.76 -2.13 6.30
CA ALA A 16 -11.83 -1.73 5.40
C ALA A 16 -11.67 -2.32 3.99
N TYR A 17 -10.44 -2.55 3.53
CA TYR A 17 -10.17 -3.11 2.20
C TYR A 17 -10.36 -4.63 2.16
N VAL A 18 -9.88 -5.36 3.16
CA VAL A 18 -10.05 -6.83 3.26
C VAL A 18 -11.54 -7.20 3.38
N ALA A 19 -12.34 -6.38 4.05
CA ALA A 19 -13.79 -6.54 4.11
C ALA A 19 -14.48 -6.53 2.73
N LYS A 20 -13.82 -6.01 1.68
CA LYS A 20 -14.33 -5.99 0.30
C LYS A 20 -14.00 -7.23 -0.51
N LYS A 21 -13.34 -8.25 0.08
CA LYS A 21 -12.93 -9.47 -0.62
C LYS A 21 -14.08 -10.13 -1.39
N GLU A 22 -15.24 -10.30 -0.77
CA GLU A 22 -16.42 -10.92 -1.41
C GLU A 22 -17.02 -10.05 -2.52
N GLU A 23 -16.97 -8.72 -2.37
CA GLU A 23 -17.36 -7.78 -3.44
C GLU A 23 -16.44 -7.97 -4.66
N TYR A 24 -15.13 -8.05 -4.44
CA TYR A 24 -14.16 -8.26 -5.50
C TYR A 24 -14.37 -9.60 -6.22
N ILE A 25 -14.59 -10.69 -5.48
CA ILE A 25 -14.92 -11.99 -6.06
C ILE A 25 -16.19 -11.89 -6.91
N THR A 26 -17.26 -11.32 -6.36
CA THR A 26 -18.56 -11.20 -7.03
C THR A 26 -18.43 -10.40 -8.33
N LYS A 27 -17.87 -9.20 -8.26
CA LYS A 27 -17.74 -8.29 -9.40
C LYS A 27 -16.77 -8.80 -10.45
N PHE A 28 -15.69 -9.47 -10.05
CA PHE A 28 -14.71 -10.01 -11.00
C PHE A 28 -15.18 -11.27 -11.71
N THR A 29 -16.09 -12.04 -11.11
CA THR A 29 -16.54 -13.33 -11.64
C THR A 29 -17.94 -13.32 -12.25
N GLN A 30 -18.69 -12.21 -12.14
CA GLN A 30 -20.12 -12.13 -12.50
C GLN A 30 -20.49 -12.62 -13.92
N VAL A 31 -19.60 -12.47 -14.91
CA VAL A 31 -19.83 -12.91 -16.31
C VAL A 31 -19.12 -14.23 -16.66
N LEU A 32 -18.51 -14.88 -15.67
CA LEU A 32 -17.77 -16.13 -15.86
C LEU A 32 -18.55 -17.31 -15.32
N GLU A 33 -18.41 -18.44 -16.00
CA GLU A 33 -19.05 -19.71 -15.64
C GLU A 33 -18.04 -20.86 -15.58
N GLY A 34 -18.46 -21.96 -14.95
CA GLY A 34 -17.71 -23.21 -14.85
C GLY A 34 -16.26 -23.03 -14.40
N ARG A 35 -15.33 -23.67 -15.12
CA ARG A 35 -13.90 -23.65 -14.79
C ARG A 35 -13.29 -22.24 -14.80
N ASN A 36 -13.75 -21.37 -15.71
CA ASN A 36 -13.23 -20.00 -15.79
C ASN A 36 -13.60 -19.17 -14.56
N ARG A 37 -14.84 -19.32 -14.08
CA ARG A 37 -15.30 -18.68 -12.84
C ARG A 37 -14.46 -19.14 -11.65
N PHE A 38 -14.30 -20.46 -11.51
CA PHE A 38 -13.53 -21.05 -10.41
C PHE A 38 -12.09 -20.53 -10.40
N LEU A 39 -11.39 -20.54 -11.54
CA LEU A 39 -10.02 -20.04 -11.63
C LEU A 39 -9.92 -18.54 -11.31
N ALA A 40 -10.88 -17.73 -11.77
CA ALA A 40 -10.90 -16.30 -11.47
C ALA A 40 -11.13 -16.02 -9.97
N GLU A 41 -12.04 -16.77 -9.34
CA GLU A 41 -12.27 -16.68 -7.89
C GLU A 41 -11.01 -17.04 -7.09
N GLN A 42 -10.33 -18.14 -7.45
CA GLN A 42 -9.09 -18.54 -6.78
C GLN A 42 -8.00 -17.47 -6.90
N ARG A 43 -7.91 -16.77 -8.05
CA ARG A 43 -6.97 -15.66 -8.24
C ARG A 43 -7.25 -14.48 -7.31
N ILE A 44 -8.52 -14.08 -7.15
CA ILE A 44 -8.89 -13.02 -6.19
C ILE A 44 -8.58 -13.47 -4.77
N LYS A 45 -8.97 -14.69 -4.39
CA LYS A 45 -8.73 -15.24 -3.05
C LYS A 45 -7.23 -15.25 -2.72
N ALA A 46 -6.40 -15.71 -3.65
CA ALA A 46 -4.96 -15.74 -3.50
C ALA A 46 -4.37 -14.33 -3.37
N PHE A 47 -4.85 -13.35 -4.14
CA PHE A 47 -4.40 -11.96 -4.02
C PHE A 47 -4.69 -11.39 -2.61
N PHE A 48 -5.91 -11.55 -2.10
CA PHE A 48 -6.26 -11.06 -0.77
C PHE A 48 -5.46 -11.75 0.36
N GLU A 49 -5.21 -13.05 0.24
CA GLU A 49 -4.47 -13.78 1.28
C GLU A 49 -2.97 -13.52 1.20
N ARG A 50 -2.37 -13.70 0.02
CA ARG A 50 -0.91 -13.73 -0.14
C ARG A 50 -0.26 -12.39 -0.40
N GLU A 51 -1.03 -11.39 -0.82
CA GLU A 51 -0.48 -10.07 -1.12
C GLU A 51 -1.01 -9.03 -0.12
N VAL A 52 -2.34 -8.95 0.05
CA VAL A 52 -2.93 -7.93 0.93
C VAL A 52 -2.68 -8.21 2.40
N LYS A 53 -3.01 -9.42 2.88
CA LYS A 53 -2.83 -9.79 4.29
C LYS A 53 -1.37 -9.97 4.67
N GLU A 54 -0.62 -10.78 3.92
CA GLU A 54 0.82 -10.95 4.17
C GLU A 54 1.61 -9.63 4.08
N GLY A 55 1.21 -8.71 3.18
CA GLY A 55 1.81 -7.38 3.08
C GLY A 55 1.57 -6.53 4.34
N TYR A 56 0.37 -6.58 4.91
CA TYR A 56 0.08 -5.89 6.17
C TYR A 56 0.82 -6.51 7.36
N GLU A 57 0.84 -7.84 7.46
CA GLU A 57 1.60 -8.56 8.49
C GLU A 57 3.10 -8.21 8.41
N SER A 58 3.65 -8.15 7.19
CA SER A 58 5.03 -7.72 6.93
C SER A 58 5.27 -6.28 7.38
N LEU A 59 4.33 -5.36 7.16
CA LEU A 59 4.43 -3.98 7.66
C LEU A 59 4.46 -3.92 9.20
N ILE A 60 3.67 -4.75 9.88
CA ILE A 60 3.69 -4.80 11.36
C ILE A 60 5.07 -5.29 11.86
N VAL A 61 5.56 -6.40 11.32
CA VAL A 61 6.87 -6.95 11.68
C VAL A 61 7.97 -5.94 11.37
N PHE A 62 7.92 -5.30 10.20
CA PHE A 62 8.85 -4.25 9.81
C PHE A 62 8.89 -3.11 10.83
N THR A 63 7.71 -2.62 11.24
CA THR A 63 7.59 -1.50 12.18
C THR A 63 8.12 -1.86 13.56
N GLU A 64 7.87 -3.09 14.02
CA GLU A 64 8.41 -3.62 15.27
C GLU A 64 9.94 -3.67 15.25
N ARG A 65 10.53 -4.25 14.20
CA ARG A 65 11.99 -4.29 14.06
C ARG A 65 12.60 -2.90 13.99
N MET A 66 12.01 -2.02 13.20
CA MET A 66 12.45 -0.62 13.12
C MET A 66 12.44 0.05 14.50
N TYR A 67 11.42 -0.20 15.32
CA TYR A 67 11.36 0.31 16.69
C TYR A 67 12.48 -0.24 17.58
N GLU A 68 12.76 -1.55 17.53
CA GLU A 68 13.88 -2.18 18.27
C GLU A 68 15.23 -1.50 17.98
N TYR A 69 15.55 -1.27 16.70
CA TYR A 69 16.78 -0.55 16.31
C TYR A 69 16.81 0.90 16.82
N LEU A 70 15.66 1.59 16.83
CA LEU A 70 15.57 2.95 17.35
C LEU A 70 15.76 2.99 18.88
N GLU A 71 15.27 1.98 19.61
CA GLU A 71 15.52 1.83 21.05
C GLU A 71 17.00 1.62 21.38
N GLU A 72 17.75 0.96 20.50
CA GLU A 72 19.21 0.82 20.58
C GLU A 72 19.95 2.12 20.22
N GLY A 73 19.24 3.20 19.87
CA GLY A 73 19.84 4.47 19.47
C GLY A 73 20.43 4.45 18.07
N ILE A 74 19.97 3.54 17.19
CA ILE A 74 20.44 3.44 15.81
C ILE A 74 19.50 4.26 14.90
N PRO A 75 19.99 5.31 14.21
CA PRO A 75 19.17 6.08 13.28
C PRO A 75 18.77 5.26 12.05
N ILE A 76 17.52 5.47 11.61
CA ILE A 76 16.92 4.81 10.46
C ILE A 76 16.30 5.83 9.52
N GLU A 77 16.56 5.67 8.23
CA GLU A 77 15.83 6.34 7.16
C GLU A 77 15.01 5.31 6.35
N VAL A 78 13.73 5.59 6.14
CA VAL A 78 12.80 4.77 5.37
C VAL A 78 12.36 5.54 4.13
N THR A 79 12.61 4.98 2.95
CA THR A 79 12.17 5.56 1.68
C THR A 79 10.86 4.91 1.23
N ILE A 80 9.85 5.72 0.93
CA ILE A 80 8.50 5.25 0.55
C ILE A 80 8.02 5.88 -0.75
N SER A 81 7.16 5.17 -1.48
CA SER A 81 6.46 5.70 -2.66
C SER A 81 5.03 5.19 -2.78
N GLY A 82 4.17 5.99 -3.41
CA GLY A 82 2.74 5.73 -3.56
C GLY A 82 2.35 5.58 -5.02
N PHE A 83 1.65 4.49 -5.34
CA PHE A 83 1.27 4.11 -6.69
C PHE A 83 -0.24 4.32 -6.88
N SER A 84 -0.67 4.61 -8.11
CA SER A 84 -2.09 4.77 -8.44
C SER A 84 -2.44 4.17 -9.80
N SER A 85 -3.73 3.90 -9.99
CA SER A 85 -4.24 3.25 -11.21
C SER A 85 -4.18 4.20 -12.42
N PRO A 86 -3.92 3.73 -13.64
CA PRO A 86 -3.83 4.54 -14.87
C PRO A 86 -5.12 5.31 -15.26
N ARG A 87 -6.27 5.01 -14.65
CA ARG A 87 -7.59 5.44 -15.17
C ARG A 87 -7.93 6.93 -15.00
N ALA A 88 -7.36 7.62 -14.02
CA ALA A 88 -7.78 8.98 -13.69
C ALA A 88 -6.79 10.02 -14.23
N SER A 89 -7.22 11.29 -14.29
CA SER A 89 -6.31 12.38 -14.63
C SER A 89 -5.10 12.37 -13.69
N ASN A 90 -3.91 12.72 -14.22
CA ASN A 90 -2.65 12.73 -13.46
C ASN A 90 -2.83 13.37 -12.07
N ARG A 91 -3.53 14.51 -12.00
CA ARG A 91 -3.84 15.20 -10.75
C ARG A 91 -4.68 14.39 -9.76
N TYR A 92 -5.70 13.65 -10.20
CA TYR A 92 -6.51 12.84 -9.29
C TYR A 92 -5.71 11.65 -8.73
N ASN A 93 -4.90 11.04 -9.59
CA ASN A 93 -4.02 9.93 -9.25
C ASN A 93 -2.93 10.33 -8.26
N GLU A 94 -2.30 11.49 -8.46
CA GLU A 94 -1.37 12.10 -7.49
C GLU A 94 -2.01 12.27 -6.10
N LEU A 95 -3.26 12.78 -6.05
CA LEU A 95 -3.96 12.96 -4.78
C LEU A 95 -4.24 11.62 -4.09
N LEU A 96 -4.51 10.56 -4.84
CA LEU A 96 -4.77 9.24 -4.28
C LEU A 96 -3.49 8.56 -3.80
N SER A 97 -2.39 8.66 -4.55
CA SER A 97 -1.06 8.23 -4.11
C SER A 97 -0.63 8.95 -2.83
N ALA A 98 -0.80 10.27 -2.77
CA ALA A 98 -0.49 11.06 -1.58
C ALA A 98 -1.28 10.58 -0.35
N ARG A 99 -2.57 10.23 -0.50
CA ARG A 99 -3.36 9.69 0.60
C ARG A 99 -2.89 8.31 1.05
N ARG A 100 -2.43 7.44 0.14
CA ARG A 100 -1.86 6.14 0.49
C ARG A 100 -0.58 6.30 1.30
N ILE A 101 0.32 7.16 0.84
CA ILE A 101 1.55 7.53 1.56
C ILE A 101 1.19 8.08 2.94
N ASN A 102 0.23 9.00 3.01
CA ASN A 102 -0.19 9.57 4.28
C ASN A 102 -0.81 8.53 5.24
N SER A 103 -1.52 7.52 4.75
CA SER A 103 -1.99 6.42 5.60
C SER A 103 -0.84 5.60 6.21
N LEU A 104 0.23 5.38 5.46
CA LEU A 104 1.45 4.73 5.97
C LEU A 104 2.19 5.62 6.98
N LEU A 105 2.25 6.93 6.75
CA LEU A 105 2.77 7.87 7.75
C LEU A 105 1.95 7.81 9.04
N ASN A 106 0.62 7.85 8.93
CA ASN A 106 -0.28 7.74 10.08
C ASN A 106 -0.10 6.42 10.85
N HIS A 107 0.20 5.31 10.16
CA HIS A 107 0.58 4.05 10.79
C HIS A 107 1.80 4.24 11.70
N PHE A 108 2.90 4.81 11.20
CA PHE A 108 4.08 5.09 12.05
C PHE A 108 3.78 6.09 13.19
N TYR A 109 2.98 7.12 12.94
CA TYR A 109 2.62 8.10 13.97
C TYR A 109 1.73 7.55 15.08
N SER A 110 0.90 6.54 14.80
CA SER A 110 -0.05 5.95 15.75
C SER A 110 0.43 4.64 16.37
N TYR A 111 1.46 4.01 15.78
CA TYR A 111 2.02 2.74 16.21
C TYR A 111 2.30 2.70 17.72
N LYS A 112 1.77 1.68 18.40
CA LYS A 112 1.79 1.47 19.86
C LYS A 112 1.46 2.72 20.69
N GLY A 113 0.52 3.56 20.25
CA GLY A 113 0.16 4.79 20.96
C GLY A 113 1.10 5.97 20.66
N GLY A 114 1.92 5.87 19.61
CA GLY A 114 2.83 6.92 19.16
C GLY A 114 4.25 6.82 19.70
N VAL A 115 4.71 5.61 20.02
CA VAL A 115 6.10 5.37 20.52
C VAL A 115 7.17 5.84 19.54
N LEU A 116 6.85 5.93 18.24
CA LEU A 116 7.77 6.40 17.21
C LEU A 116 7.87 7.94 17.13
N LYS A 117 6.92 8.69 17.71
CA LYS A 117 6.88 10.17 17.62
C LYS A 117 8.16 10.85 18.12
N PRO A 118 8.76 10.44 19.27
CA PRO A 118 10.01 11.04 19.74
C PRO A 118 11.14 10.89 18.73
N TYR A 119 11.28 9.71 18.11
CA TYR A 119 12.32 9.41 17.12
C TYR A 119 12.15 10.18 15.82
N ILE A 120 10.90 10.35 15.37
CA ILE A 120 10.59 11.20 14.22
C ILE A 120 10.97 12.66 14.53
N ARG A 121 10.61 13.16 15.72
CA ARG A 121 10.92 14.54 16.14
C ARG A 121 12.41 14.79 16.30
N SER A 122 13.17 13.81 16.81
CA SER A 122 14.62 13.90 16.95
C SER A 122 15.38 13.63 15.65
N LYS A 123 14.68 13.27 14.57
CA LYS A 123 15.26 12.80 13.29
C LYS A 123 16.09 11.51 13.40
N MET A 124 15.88 10.74 14.46
CA MET A 124 16.37 9.36 14.56
C MET A 124 15.61 8.42 13.61
N LEU A 125 14.34 8.73 13.34
CA LEU A 125 13.56 8.10 12.28
C LEU A 125 13.24 9.15 11.22
N ILE A 126 13.79 8.99 10.03
CA ILE A 126 13.51 9.84 8.86
C ILE A 126 12.64 9.03 7.89
N ILE A 127 11.57 9.63 7.39
CA ILE A 127 10.71 9.01 6.38
C ILE A 127 10.72 9.91 5.15
N THR A 128 11.27 9.38 4.05
CA THR A 128 11.49 10.11 2.80
C THR A 128 10.48 9.63 1.75
N GLU A 129 9.63 10.53 1.27
CA GLU A 129 8.72 10.28 0.15
C GLU A 129 9.44 10.54 -1.17
N VAL A 130 9.42 9.56 -2.07
CA VAL A 130 9.89 9.73 -3.45
C VAL A 130 8.73 9.60 -4.45
N SER A 131 8.66 10.56 -5.36
CA SER A 131 7.77 10.48 -6.52
C SER A 131 8.47 9.65 -7.60
N LEU A 132 7.95 8.47 -7.92
CA LEU A 132 8.51 7.64 -9.00
C LEU A 132 8.13 8.12 -10.42
N GLY A 133 7.59 9.33 -10.55
CA GLY A 133 7.12 9.88 -11.82
C GLY A 133 5.89 9.13 -12.36
N GLU A 134 5.57 9.35 -13.65
CA GLU A 134 4.64 8.49 -14.38
C GLU A 134 5.29 7.13 -14.58
N GLU A 135 5.26 6.28 -13.57
CA GLU A 135 5.56 4.87 -13.78
C GLU A 135 4.67 4.36 -14.91
N LYS A 136 5.33 3.82 -15.93
CA LYS A 136 4.65 3.18 -17.05
C LYS A 136 3.92 1.98 -16.50
N VAL A 137 2.63 2.16 -16.28
CA VAL A 137 1.72 1.06 -15.99
C VAL A 137 1.97 -0.04 -17.02
N PRO A 138 2.09 -1.32 -16.62
CA PRO A 138 2.33 -2.40 -17.56
C PRO A 138 1.33 -2.34 -18.72
N GLU A 139 1.80 -2.52 -19.96
CA GLU A 139 0.96 -2.38 -21.15
C GLU A 139 -0.29 -3.27 -21.09
N GLU A 140 -0.15 -4.45 -20.49
CA GLU A 140 -1.24 -5.39 -20.21
C GLU A 140 -2.39 -4.75 -19.39
N VAL A 141 -2.09 -3.87 -18.44
CA VAL A 141 -3.12 -3.15 -17.66
C VAL A 141 -3.75 -2.06 -18.50
N ARG A 142 -2.96 -1.32 -19.30
CA ARG A 142 -3.44 -0.24 -20.18
C ARG A 142 -4.42 -0.80 -21.23
N GLU A 143 -4.11 -1.94 -21.83
CA GLU A 143 -4.98 -2.62 -22.82
C GLU A 143 -6.26 -3.19 -22.18
N LYS A 144 -6.22 -3.57 -20.89
CA LYS A 144 -7.37 -4.13 -20.14
C LYS A 144 -8.30 -3.08 -19.52
N LEU A 145 -8.09 -1.79 -19.75
CA LEU A 145 -8.94 -0.69 -19.23
C LEU A 145 -10.35 -0.60 -19.85
N LEU A 146 -10.77 -1.58 -20.63
CA LEU A 146 -12.00 -1.55 -21.42
C LEU A 146 -13.28 -1.85 -20.59
N SER A 147 -13.17 -2.33 -19.35
CA SER A 147 -14.35 -2.54 -18.46
C SER A 147 -14.06 -2.24 -16.98
N GLU A 148 -15.11 -1.89 -16.22
CA GLU A 148 -15.02 -1.68 -14.77
C GLU A 148 -14.53 -2.94 -14.04
N ARG A 149 -14.99 -4.12 -14.48
CA ARG A 149 -14.56 -5.43 -13.99
C ARG A 149 -13.04 -5.59 -14.04
N GLU A 150 -12.44 -5.39 -15.20
CA GLU A 150 -10.99 -5.60 -15.39
C GLU A 150 -10.15 -4.51 -14.73
N SER A 151 -10.70 -3.29 -14.62
CA SER A 151 -9.94 -2.12 -14.20
C SER A 151 -10.13 -1.72 -12.74
N ILE A 152 -11.09 -2.34 -12.03
CA ILE A 152 -11.32 -2.14 -10.59
C ILE A 152 -11.24 -3.46 -9.83
N TYR A 153 -11.75 -4.55 -10.36
CA TYR A 153 -11.94 -5.77 -9.57
C TYR A 153 -10.95 -6.88 -9.90
N SER A 154 -10.11 -6.72 -10.93
CA SER A 154 -9.04 -7.67 -11.22
C SER A 154 -7.87 -7.54 -10.22
N PRO A 155 -7.13 -8.63 -9.95
CA PRO A 155 -5.91 -8.57 -9.13
C PRO A 155 -4.87 -7.61 -9.71
N ILE A 156 -4.75 -7.57 -11.04
CA ILE A 156 -3.81 -6.70 -11.75
C ILE A 156 -4.12 -5.24 -11.43
N ALA A 157 -5.37 -4.81 -11.59
CA ALA A 157 -5.76 -3.44 -11.25
C ALA A 157 -5.75 -3.15 -9.74
N ALA A 158 -5.91 -4.17 -8.90
CA ALA A 158 -5.81 -4.04 -7.44
C ALA A 158 -4.37 -3.77 -7.00
N ARG A 159 -3.37 -4.42 -7.62
CA ARG A 159 -1.94 -4.23 -7.33
C ARG A 159 -1.44 -2.82 -7.61
N GLU A 160 -2.02 -2.12 -8.58
CA GLU A 160 -1.63 -0.70 -8.83
C GLU A 160 -2.04 0.27 -7.72
N ARG A 161 -2.82 -0.19 -6.73
CA ARG A 161 -3.36 0.65 -5.66
C ARG A 161 -2.62 0.42 -4.35
N ARG A 162 -1.31 0.63 -4.36
CA ARG A 162 -0.41 0.33 -3.24
C ARG A 162 0.47 1.51 -2.83
N VAL A 163 1.11 1.36 -1.69
CA VAL A 163 2.26 2.13 -1.21
C VAL A 163 3.35 1.12 -0.96
N GLU A 164 4.60 1.46 -1.30
CA GLU A 164 5.75 0.60 -1.10
C GLU A 164 6.78 1.28 -0.21
N ILE A 165 7.46 0.47 0.61
CA ILE A 165 8.72 0.83 1.24
C ILE A 165 9.82 0.37 0.29
N LEU A 166 10.51 1.33 -0.32
CA LEU A 166 11.51 1.06 -1.36
C LEU A 166 12.89 0.70 -0.78
N GLY A 167 13.19 1.20 0.42
CA GLY A 167 14.50 1.01 1.01
C GLY A 167 14.56 1.50 2.44
N VAL A 168 15.55 0.98 3.15
CA VAL A 168 15.84 1.32 4.54
C VAL A 168 17.34 1.49 4.68
N THR A 169 17.75 2.64 5.19
CA THR A 169 19.14 2.92 5.51
C THR A 169 19.29 2.91 7.02
N ILE A 170 20.20 2.07 7.51
CA ILE A 170 20.54 1.97 8.93
C ILE A 170 21.90 2.61 9.12
N ASN A 171 21.94 3.78 9.76
CA ASN A 171 23.18 4.51 9.99
C ASN A 171 23.80 4.07 11.31
N LYS A 172 24.52 2.93 11.29
CA LYS A 172 25.38 2.59 12.42
C LYS A 172 26.55 3.56 12.41
N GLU A 173 26.70 4.40 13.44
CA GLU A 173 27.99 5.05 13.66
C GLU A 173 29.05 3.94 13.77
N ASN A 174 30.11 4.05 12.97
CA ASN A 174 31.24 3.13 13.03
C ASN A 174 31.80 3.18 14.46
N GLN A 175 31.65 2.08 15.20
CA GLN A 175 32.38 1.84 16.45
C GLN A 175 33.88 1.87 16.20
#